data_AF-A0A2V2MVI9-F1
#
_entry.id   AF-A0A2V2MVI9-F1
#
_cell.length_a   1.000
_cell.length_b   1.000
_cell.length_c   1.000
_cell.angle_alpha   90.00
_cell.angle_beta   90.00
_cell.angle_gamma   90.00
#
_symmetry.space_group_name_H-M   'P 1'
#
loop_
_entity.id
_entity.type
_entity.pdbx_description
1 polymer ?
#
loop_
_entity_poly.entity_id
_entity_poly.type
_entity_poly.pdbx_seq_one_letter_code
_entity_poly.pdbx_strand_id
1 'polypeptide(L)'
;MGMYPTFTRTKNYMQELSSLPGSIADSIPTFDKQLDSFFDRNAEAVIEEWGLVTDDDLRHLKQKLEFLSYEVERLVVEKSNLEKRTSDLKLAIEELEKKV
;
A
#
# COMPACT_ATOMS: atom_id res chain seq x y z
N MET A 1 16.22 24.42 4.72
CA MET A 1 17.01 23.28 4.20
C MET A 1 18.06 22.94 5.26
N GLY A 2 17.74 22.01 6.17
CA GLY A 2 18.57 21.72 7.33
C GLY A 2 19.69 20.74 6.95
N MET A 3 20.94 21.21 6.96
CA MET A 3 22.10 20.31 6.97
C MET A 3 22.21 19.72 8.37
N TYR A 4 21.98 18.42 8.51
CA TYR A 4 22.36 17.71 9.73
C TYR A 4 23.89 17.77 9.86
N PRO A 5 24.43 18.15 11.03
CA PRO A 5 25.87 18.15 11.22
C PRO A 5 26.36 16.70 11.16
N THR A 6 27.00 16.32 10.06
CA THR A 6 27.80 15.09 10.04
C THR A 6 28.89 15.27 11.09
N PHE A 7 28.82 14.48 12.16
CA PHE A 7 29.79 14.48 13.25
C PHE A 7 31.21 14.58 12.67
N THR A 8 31.99 15.58 13.09
CA THR A 8 33.36 15.87 12.61
C THR A 8 34.25 14.63 12.54
N ARG A 9 33.95 13.62 13.36
CA ARG A 9 34.52 12.28 13.35
C ARG A 9 34.39 11.59 11.97
N THR A 10 33.22 11.50 11.35
CA THR A 10 33.04 10.78 10.07
C THR A 10 33.82 11.42 8.92
N LYS A 11 34.00 12.75 8.93
CA LYS A 11 34.82 13.47 7.96
C LYS A 11 36.30 13.09 8.05
N ASN A 12 36.83 12.95 9.26
CA ASN A 12 38.22 12.57 9.50
C ASN A 12 38.49 11.10 9.13
N TYR A 13 37.55 10.18 9.44
CA TYR A 13 37.66 8.78 9.02
C TYR A 13 37.62 8.62 7.49
N MET A 14 36.77 9.38 6.79
CA MET A 14 36.72 9.35 5.32
C MET A 14 37.98 9.93 4.67
N GLN A 15 38.63 10.91 5.31
CA GLN A 15 39.93 11.43 4.87
C GLN A 15 41.08 10.45 5.09
N GLU A 16 41.08 9.69 6.20
CA GLU A 16 42.05 8.59 6.41
C GLU A 16 41.84 7.46 5.39
N LEU A 17 40.59 7.10 5.10
CA LEU A 17 40.26 6.06 4.12
C LEU A 17 40.62 6.44 2.68
N SER A 18 40.45 7.71 2.28
CA SER A 18 40.84 8.18 0.95
C SER A 18 42.35 8.31 0.76
N SER A 19 43.14 8.18 1.83
CA SER A 19 44.61 8.17 1.80
C SER A 19 45.22 6.76 1.68
N LEU A 20 44.41 5.70 1.73
CA LEU A 20 44.86 4.32 1.55
C LEU A 20 45.09 3.99 0.06
N PRO A 21 46.15 3.23 -0.29
CA PRO A 21 46.42 2.82 -1.67
C PRO A 21 45.21 2.08 -2.25
N GLY A 22 44.85 2.36 -3.51
CA GLY A 22 43.60 1.91 -4.15
C GLY A 22 43.28 0.40 -4.09
N SER A 23 44.28 -0.45 -3.88
CA SER A 23 44.12 -1.90 -3.64
C SER A 23 43.39 -2.25 -2.33
N ILE A 24 43.51 -1.41 -1.28
CA ILE A 24 42.85 -1.60 0.01
C ILE A 24 41.47 -0.92 0.04
N ALA A 25 41.28 0.15 -0.74
CA ALA A 25 40.01 0.85 -0.89
C ALA A 25 38.87 -0.08 -1.38
N ASP A 26 39.19 -1.00 -2.30
CA ASP A 26 38.23 -1.98 -2.82
C ASP A 26 37.83 -3.07 -1.81
N SER A 27 38.65 -3.30 -0.78
CA SER A 27 38.41 -4.27 0.31
C SER A 27 37.59 -3.68 1.46
N ILE A 28 37.35 -2.37 1.49
CA ILE A 28 36.59 -1.73 2.55
C ILE A 28 35.11 -1.88 2.22
N PRO A 29 34.31 -2.59 3.04
CA PRO A 29 32.87 -2.62 2.88
C PRO A 29 32.39 -1.17 3.01
N THR A 30 32.01 -0.55 1.90
CA THR A 30 31.39 0.76 1.95
C THR A 30 30.10 0.65 2.75
N PHE A 31 29.81 1.68 3.53
CA PHE A 31 28.57 1.76 4.31
C PHE A 31 27.35 1.48 3.43
N ASP A 32 27.37 1.92 2.17
CA ASP A 32 26.38 1.60 1.13
C ASP A 32 26.20 0.09 0.91
N LYS A 33 27.29 -0.66 0.68
CA LYS A 33 27.20 -2.13 0.46
C LYS A 33 26.66 -2.87 1.69
N GLN A 34 26.96 -2.36 2.89
CA GLN A 34 26.44 -2.93 4.13
C GLN A 34 24.96 -2.56 4.35
N LEU A 35 24.57 -1.34 3.94
CA LEU A 35 23.19 -0.85 3.99
C LEU A 35 22.30 -1.61 3.00
N ASP A 36 22.77 -1.79 1.76
CA ASP A 36 22.08 -2.58 0.73
C ASP A 36 21.88 -4.02 1.20
N SER A 37 22.95 -4.67 1.68
CA SER A 37 22.86 -6.03 2.24
C SER A 37 21.99 -6.09 3.50
N PHE A 38 21.81 -5.00 4.24
CA PHE A 38 20.89 -4.95 5.38
C PHE A 38 19.45 -4.88 4.90
N PHE A 39 19.12 -4.01 3.95
CA PHE A 39 17.77 -3.93 3.39
C PHE A 39 17.39 -5.24 2.67
N ASP A 40 18.30 -5.87 1.93
CA ASP A 40 18.03 -7.16 1.27
C ASP A 40 17.64 -8.27 2.26
N ARG A 41 18.23 -8.27 3.46
CA ARG A 41 17.98 -9.30 4.49
C ARG A 41 16.82 -8.97 5.41
N ASN A 42 16.48 -7.70 5.54
CA ASN A 42 15.52 -7.20 6.54
C ASN A 42 14.35 -6.45 5.90
N ALA A 43 14.14 -6.58 4.58
CA ALA A 43 13.14 -5.83 3.83
C ALA A 43 11.74 -5.91 4.47
N GLU A 44 11.29 -7.12 4.85
CA GLU A 44 9.98 -7.33 5.48
C GLU A 44 9.86 -6.57 6.82
N ALA A 45 10.87 -6.67 7.68
CA ALA A 45 10.88 -5.98 8.97
C ALA A 45 10.91 -4.45 8.83
N VAL A 46 11.67 -3.94 7.84
CA VAL A 46 11.70 -2.51 7.51
C VAL A 46 10.35 -2.05 6.98
N ILE A 47 9.72 -2.81 6.07
CA ILE A 47 8.40 -2.52 5.52
C ILE A 47 7.37 -2.43 6.65
N GLU A 48 7.39 -3.37 7.59
CA GLU A 48 6.49 -3.39 8.75
C GLU A 48 6.76 -2.22 9.71
N GLU A 49 8.02 -2.03 10.16
CA GLU A 49 8.39 -1.00 11.14
C GLU A 49 8.10 0.42 10.63
N TRP A 50 8.37 0.67 9.35
CA TRP A 50 8.18 1.99 8.75
C TRP A 50 6.78 2.17 8.16
N GLY A 51 5.94 1.14 8.20
CA GLY A 51 4.59 1.16 7.63
C GLY A 51 4.59 1.43 6.12
N LEU A 52 5.57 0.87 5.41
CA LEU A 52 5.66 1.04 3.96
C LEU A 52 4.58 0.22 3.27
N VAL A 53 3.92 0.83 2.29
CA VAL A 53 2.94 0.14 1.47
C VAL A 53 3.65 -0.52 0.30
N THR A 54 3.47 -1.82 0.14
CA THR A 54 4.03 -2.56 -0.98
C THR A 54 3.09 -2.58 -2.19
N ASP A 55 3.62 -2.88 -3.37
CA ASP A 55 2.81 -3.10 -4.57
C ASP A 55 1.84 -4.28 -4.40
N ASP A 56 2.18 -5.28 -3.58
CA ASP A 56 1.27 -6.39 -3.25
C ASP A 56 0.09 -5.92 -2.40
N ASP A 57 0.32 -5.06 -1.42
CA ASP A 57 -0.74 -4.46 -0.61
C ASP A 57 -1.69 -3.64 -1.49
N LEU A 58 -1.13 -2.82 -2.39
CA LEU A 58 -1.93 -2.03 -3.33
C LEU A 58 -2.73 -2.92 -4.29
N ARG A 59 -2.14 -4.00 -4.80
CA ARG A 59 -2.83 -4.97 -5.66
C ARG A 59 -3.97 -5.65 -4.92
N HIS A 60 -3.76 -6.05 -3.67
CA HIS A 60 -4.79 -6.67 -2.84
C HIS A 60 -5.94 -5.70 -2.56
N LEU A 61 -5.63 -4.46 -2.17
CA LEU A 61 -6.63 -3.42 -1.95
C LEU A 61 -7.43 -3.11 -3.22
N LYS A 62 -6.76 -3.06 -4.37
CA LYS A 62 -7.42 -2.86 -5.66
C LYS A 62 -8.40 -3.98 -5.97
N GLN A 63 -8.01 -5.24 -5.83
CA GLN A 63 -8.90 -6.39 -6.06
C GLN A 63 -10.11 -6.36 -5.12
N LYS A 64 -9.88 -6.03 -3.84
CA LYS A 64 -10.96 -5.91 -2.85
C LYS A 64 -11.92 -4.77 -3.21
N LEU A 65 -11.40 -3.64 -3.69
CA LEU A 65 -12.20 -2.51 -4.12
C LEU A 65 -13.04 -2.87 -5.35
N GLU A 66 -12.45 -3.52 -6.36
CA GLU A 66 -13.17 -3.98 -7.55
C GLU A 66 -14.31 -4.94 -7.19
N PHE A 67 -14.05 -5.90 -6.29
CA PHE A 67 -15.08 -6.80 -5.79
C PHE A 67 -16.21 -6.06 -5.06
N LEU A 68 -15.88 -5.12 -4.16
CA LEU A 68 -16.88 -4.36 -3.43
C LEU A 68 -17.70 -3.45 -4.35
N SER A 69 -17.09 -2.85 -5.36
CA SER A 69 -17.79 -2.05 -6.37
C SER A 69 -18.80 -2.90 -7.13
N TYR A 70 -18.41 -4.09 -7.60
CA TYR A 70 -19.32 -5.03 -8.25
C TYR A 70 -20.48 -5.45 -7.33
N GLU A 71 -20.19 -5.75 -6.06
CA GLU A 71 -21.20 -6.15 -5.08
C GLU A 71 -22.23 -5.03 -4.86
N VAL A 72 -21.78 -3.80 -4.72
CA VAL A 72 -22.64 -2.62 -4.56
C VAL A 72 -23.54 -2.43 -5.78
N GLU A 73 -23.01 -2.52 -6.99
CA GLU A 73 -23.80 -2.41 -8.21
C GLU A 73 -24.88 -3.49 -8.30
N ARG A 74 -24.51 -4.75 -7.97
CA ARG A 74 -25.47 -5.85 -7.94
C ARG A 74 -26.61 -5.59 -6.94
N LEU A 75 -26.27 -5.15 -5.73
CA LEU A 75 -27.26 -4.84 -4.69
C LEU A 75 -28.18 -3.67 -5.07
N VAL A 76 -27.66 -2.66 -5.77
CA VAL A 76 -28.46 -1.55 -6.29
C VAL A 76 -29.50 -2.05 -7.30
N VAL A 77 -29.10 -2.93 -8.23
CA VAL A 77 -30.01 -3.54 -9.20
C VAL A 77 -31.06 -4.40 -8.49
N GLU A 78 -30.66 -5.22 -7.54
CA GLU A 78 -31.57 -6.06 -6.77
C GLU A 78 -32.59 -5.25 -5.97
N LYS A 79 -32.14 -4.18 -5.30
CA LYS A 79 -33.02 -3.23 -4.61
C LYS A 79 -34.05 -2.63 -5.56
N SER A 80 -33.62 -2.16 -6.74
CA SER A 80 -34.54 -1.58 -7.73
C SER A 80 -35.60 -2.58 -8.19
N ASN A 81 -35.22 -3.85 -8.38
CA ASN A 81 -36.16 -4.91 -8.73
C ASN A 81 -37.17 -5.18 -7.60
N LEU A 82 -36.74 -5.16 -6.34
CA LEU A 82 -37.62 -5.33 -5.18
C LEU A 82 -38.58 -4.14 -5.01
N GLU A 83 -38.10 -2.91 -5.23
CA GLU A 83 -38.93 -1.70 -5.21
C GLU A 83 -40.02 -1.77 -6.28
N LYS A 84 -39.66 -2.18 -7.51
CA LYS A 84 -40.63 -2.39 -8.59
C LYS A 84 -41.68 -3.43 -8.22
N ARG A 85 -41.25 -4.61 -7.75
CA ARG A 85 -42.17 -5.68 -7.30
C ARG A 85 -43.12 -5.20 -6.20
N THR A 86 -42.61 -4.40 -5.27
CA THR A 86 -43.42 -3.84 -4.17
C THR A 86 -44.45 -2.85 -4.72
N SER A 87 -44.06 -2.01 -5.68
CA SER A 87 -44.98 -1.09 -6.36
C SER A 87 -46.09 -1.83 -7.10
N ASP A 88 -45.73 -2.86 -7.87
CA ASP A 88 -46.69 -3.67 -8.63
C ASP A 88 -47.69 -4.39 -7.70
N LEU A 89 -47.21 -4.94 -6.58
CA LEU A 89 -48.06 -5.57 -5.57
C LEU A 89 -49.01 -4.57 -4.90
N LYS A 90 -48.55 -3.35 -4.59
CA LYS A 90 -49.42 -2.32 -4.02
C LYS A 90 -50.56 -1.95 -4.97
N LEU A 91 -50.26 -1.75 -6.26
CA LEU A 91 -51.28 -1.48 -7.27
C LEU A 91 -52.28 -2.63 -7.39
N ALA A 92 -51.80 -3.88 -7.41
CA ALA A 92 -52.67 -5.06 -7.48
C ALA A 92 -53.59 -5.18 -6.25
N ILE A 93 -53.11 -4.85 -5.05
CA ILE A 93 -53.91 -4.83 -3.82
C ILE A 93 -55.00 -3.74 -3.92
N GLU A 94 -54.63 -2.51 -4.29
CA GLU A 94 -55.59 -1.42 -4.45
C GLU A 94 -56.68 -1.74 -5.49
N GLU A 95 -56.32 -2.42 -6.58
CA GLU A 95 -57.29 -2.88 -7.58
C GLU A 95 -58.24 -3.96 -7.05
N LEU A 96 -57.75 -4.86 -6.19
CA LEU A 96 -58.58 -5.88 -5.56
C LEU A 96 -59.52 -5.26 -4.52
N GLU A 97 -59.04 -4.33 -3.71
CA GLU A 97 -59.84 -3.61 -2.72
C GLU A 97 -60.99 -2.82 -3.37
N LYS A 98 -60.78 -2.25 -4.56
CA LYS A 98 -61.84 -1.54 -5.32
C LYS A 98 -62.93 -2.46 -5.88
N LYS A 99 -62.68 -3.77 -5.98
CA LYS A 99 -63.62 -4.76 -6.53
C LYS A 99 -64.49 -5.42 -5.46
N VAL A 100 -64.21 -5.17 -4.18
CA VAL A 100 -64.97 -5.64 -3.02
C VAL A 100 -65.91 -4.53 -2.56
#